data_AF-Q3A1G3-F1
#
_entry.id   AF-Q3A1G3-F1
#
_cell.length_a   1.000
_cell.length_b   1.000
_cell.length_c   1.000
_cell.angle_alpha   90.00
_cell.angle_beta   90.00
_cell.angle_gamma   90.00
#
_symmetry.space_group_name_H-M   'P 1'
#
loop_
_entity.id
_entity.type
_entity.pdbx_description
1 polymer ?
#
loop_
_entity_poly.entity_id
_entity_poly.type
_entity_poly.pdbx_seq_one_letter_code
_entity_poly.pdbx_strand_id
1 'polypeptide(L)'
;MTKIVFLWACLAVMLLFAGCTGLQQEPPSAAPSSNTAVAALLNKARVQSAGGRLPEASVLLERALRIEARNPLLWQELARVRLAQGQYRQAENLAAKSNTLAAGDAALRAQNWRIIGEARTRLGDLQGARAAFSNAE
;
A
#
# COMPACT_ATOMS: atom_id res chain seq x y z
N MET A 1 -16.89 -61.24 -19.77
CA MET A 1 -15.92 -61.58 -18.69
C MET A 1 -14.51 -61.56 -19.27
N THR A 2 -13.84 -60.40 -19.26
CA THR A 2 -12.38 -60.18 -19.39
C THR A 2 -12.17 -58.66 -19.48
N LYS A 3 -12.45 -57.92 -18.39
CA LYS A 3 -11.44 -57.50 -17.39
C LYS A 3 -10.39 -56.58 -18.03
N ILE A 4 -10.56 -55.26 -17.91
CA ILE A 4 -9.99 -54.45 -16.81
C ILE A 4 -8.45 -54.29 -16.89
N VAL A 5 -7.76 -54.83 -17.90
CA VAL A 5 -6.29 -54.76 -17.99
C VAL A 5 -5.74 -53.62 -18.86
N PHE A 6 -6.49 -53.09 -19.84
CA PHE A 6 -5.98 -52.03 -20.71
C PHE A 6 -6.25 -50.59 -20.23
N LEU A 7 -6.92 -50.44 -19.09
CA LEU A 7 -7.18 -49.13 -18.46
C LEU A 7 -5.99 -48.66 -17.58
N TRP A 8 -4.93 -49.47 -17.47
CA TRP A 8 -3.79 -49.24 -16.58
C TRP A 8 -2.47 -48.90 -17.32
N ALA A 9 -2.50 -48.69 -18.64
CA ALA A 9 -1.29 -48.44 -19.45
C ALA A 9 -1.21 -47.04 -20.09
N CYS A 10 -2.02 -46.09 -19.62
CA CYS A 10 -1.78 -44.65 -19.86
C CYS A 10 -1.54 -43.88 -18.55
N LEU A 11 -1.22 -44.59 -17.47
CA LEU A 11 -0.81 -44.04 -16.18
C LEU A 11 0.72 -43.81 -16.15
N ALA A 12 1.27 -43.13 -17.15
CA ALA A 12 2.64 -42.64 -17.13
C ALA A 12 2.87 -41.83 -18.42
N VAL A 13 2.65 -40.52 -18.35
CA VAL A 13 3.30 -39.47 -19.16
C VAL A 13 2.46 -38.19 -18.99
N MET A 14 3.14 -37.14 -18.52
CA MET A 14 2.66 -35.77 -18.29
C MET A 14 2.06 -35.42 -16.92
N LEU A 15 2.63 -35.99 -15.86
CA LEU A 15 2.94 -35.19 -14.66
C LEU A 15 4.25 -34.46 -14.94
N LEU A 16 4.23 -33.19 -15.38
CA LEU A 16 5.36 -32.24 -15.32
C LEU A 16 4.94 -30.84 -15.82
N PHE A 17 3.99 -30.21 -15.13
CA PHE A 17 4.00 -28.75 -14.99
C PHE A 17 3.69 -28.42 -13.52
N ALA A 18 4.56 -28.92 -12.64
CA ALA A 18 4.83 -28.26 -11.37
C ALA A 18 5.61 -26.97 -11.68
N GLY A 19 4.94 -26.02 -12.33
CA GLY A 19 5.42 -24.64 -12.36
C GLY A 19 5.16 -24.08 -10.98
N CYS A 20 6.22 -23.97 -10.17
CA CYS A 20 6.21 -23.14 -8.98
C CYS A 20 5.75 -21.75 -9.40
N THR A 21 4.46 -21.43 -9.24
CA THR A 21 3.96 -20.07 -9.28
C THR A 21 4.81 -19.30 -8.29
N GLY A 22 5.57 -18.35 -8.84
CA GLY A 22 6.66 -17.68 -8.16
C GLY A 22 6.21 -17.17 -6.79
N LEU A 23 7.11 -17.25 -5.83
CA LEU A 23 7.06 -16.35 -4.69
C LEU A 23 7.05 -14.94 -5.29
N GLN A 24 5.86 -14.35 -5.42
CA GLN A 24 5.73 -12.91 -5.52
C GLN A 24 6.40 -12.38 -4.25
N GLN A 25 7.67 -12.00 -4.39
CA GLN A 25 8.28 -11.10 -3.44
C GLN A 25 7.52 -9.80 -3.60
N GLU A 26 6.49 -9.63 -2.75
CA GLU A 26 5.98 -8.31 -2.44
C GLU A 26 7.22 -7.46 -2.14
N PRO A 27 7.51 -6.40 -2.92
CA PRO A 27 8.66 -5.55 -2.64
C PRO A 27 8.57 -5.14 -1.17
N PRO A 28 9.70 -5.10 -0.43
CA PRO A 28 9.68 -4.91 1.01
C PRO A 28 8.86 -3.68 1.37
N SER A 29 7.62 -3.91 1.78
CA SER A 29 6.74 -2.88 2.32
C SER A 29 7.44 -2.34 3.55
N ALA A 30 7.57 -1.01 3.64
CA ALA A 30 8.08 -0.26 4.78
C ALA A 30 8.06 -1.09 6.06
N ALA A 31 9.24 -1.43 6.58
CA ALA A 31 9.38 -2.35 7.69
C ALA A 31 8.39 -1.98 8.81
N PRO A 32 7.61 -2.95 9.33
CA PRO A 32 6.64 -2.67 10.39
C PRO A 32 7.38 -2.02 11.56
N SER A 33 6.77 -0.97 12.12
CA SER A 33 7.29 -0.29 13.31
C SER A 33 7.61 -1.33 14.40
N SER A 34 8.82 -1.30 14.94
CA SER A 34 9.21 -2.13 16.09
C SER A 34 8.48 -1.72 17.38
N ASN A 35 7.83 -0.55 17.38
CA ASN A 35 6.98 -0.08 18.46
C ASN A 35 5.57 -0.68 18.35
N THR A 36 5.24 -1.59 19.26
CA THR A 36 3.94 -2.29 19.34
C THR A 36 2.75 -1.33 19.48
N ALA A 37 2.91 -0.20 20.19
CA ALA A 37 1.84 0.77 20.36
C ALA A 37 1.51 1.49 19.04
N VAL A 38 2.55 1.85 18.28
CA VAL A 38 2.39 2.45 16.94
C VAL A 38 1.75 1.44 15.98
N ALA A 39 2.20 0.19 15.99
CA ALA A 39 1.61 -0.87 15.16
C ALA A 39 0.11 -1.06 15.47
N ALA A 40 -0.28 -1.07 16.75
CA ALA A 40 -1.68 -1.17 17.16
C ALA A 40 -2.52 0.04 16.71
N LEU A 41 -1.98 1.26 16.84
CA LEU A 41 -2.66 2.49 16.38
C LEU A 41 -2.86 2.49 14.86
N LEU A 42 -1.82 2.12 14.10
CA LEU A 42 -1.89 2.04 12.64
C LEU A 42 -2.92 1.00 12.19
N ASN A 43 -2.91 -0.20 12.77
CA ASN A 43 -3.90 -1.23 12.45
C ASN A 43 -5.33 -0.75 12.75
N LYS A 44 -5.54 -0.10 13.90
CA LYS A 44 -6.85 0.46 14.24
C LYS A 44 -7.25 1.57 13.26
N ALA A 45 -6.34 2.44 12.86
CA ALA A 45 -6.61 3.49 11.88
C ALA A 45 -7.04 2.92 10.53
N ARG A 46 -6.37 1.87 10.05
CA ARG A 46 -6.74 1.15 8.81
C ARG A 46 -8.15 0.56 8.89
N VAL A 47 -8.50 -0.09 10.00
CA VAL A 47 -9.85 -0.63 10.23
C VAL A 47 -10.91 0.48 10.26
N GLN A 48 -10.62 1.61 10.91
CA GLN A 48 -11.53 2.76 10.93
C GLN A 48 -11.72 3.33 9.51
N SER A 49 -10.62 3.54 8.78
CA SER A 49 -10.64 4.05 7.41
C SER A 49 -11.42 3.14 6.46
N ALA A 50 -11.18 1.82 6.52
CA ALA A 50 -11.90 0.84 5.71
C ALA A 50 -13.41 0.81 6.04
N GLY A 51 -13.78 1.13 7.28
CA GLY A 51 -15.18 1.29 7.70
C GLY A 51 -15.77 2.68 7.43
N GLY A 52 -15.11 3.55 6.67
CA GLY A 52 -15.58 4.91 6.36
C GLY A 52 -15.46 5.93 7.51
N ARG A 53 -14.89 5.52 8.64
CA ARG A 53 -14.69 6.33 9.85
C ARG A 53 -13.38 7.12 9.75
N LEU A 54 -13.34 8.01 8.76
CA LEU A 54 -12.15 8.78 8.37
C LEU A 54 -11.67 9.77 9.46
N PRO A 55 -12.57 10.50 10.19
CA PRO A 55 -12.16 11.33 11.30
C PRO A 55 -11.45 10.54 12.41
N GLU A 56 -11.97 9.37 12.77
CA GLU A 56 -11.41 8.48 13.79
C GLU A 56 -10.06 7.92 13.36
N ALA A 57 -9.92 7.53 12.09
CA ALA A 57 -8.64 7.11 11.52
C ALA A 57 -7.58 8.22 11.62
N SER A 58 -7.97 9.47 11.34
CA SER A 58 -7.07 10.63 11.43
C SER A 58 -6.51 10.81 12.83
N VAL A 59 -7.37 10.78 13.86
CA VAL A 59 -6.95 10.94 15.27
C VAL A 59 -5.97 9.85 15.70
N LEU A 60 -6.18 8.61 15.26
CA LEU A 60 -5.29 7.49 15.56
C LEU A 60 -3.91 7.67 14.91
N LEU A 61 -3.87 8.12 13.65
CA LEU A 61 -2.63 8.37 12.92
C LEU A 61 -1.87 9.57 13.50
N GLU A 62 -2.54 10.65 13.85
CA GLU A 62 -1.94 11.81 14.52
C GLU A 62 -1.37 11.41 15.90
N ARG A 63 -2.07 10.54 16.63
CA ARG A 63 -1.52 9.98 17.87
C ARG A 63 -0.29 9.14 17.61
N ALA A 64 -0.28 8.30 16.57
CA ALA A 64 0.90 7.51 16.21
C ALA A 64 2.08 8.42 15.82
N LEU A 65 1.83 9.51 15.09
CA LEU A 65 2.83 10.51 14.73
C LEU A 65 3.41 11.28 15.93
N ARG A 66 2.65 11.41 17.04
CA ARG A 66 3.22 11.95 18.29
C ARG A 66 4.24 11.00 18.95
N ILE A 67 4.18 9.70 18.65
CA ILE A 67 5.13 8.69 19.14
C ILE A 67 6.30 8.57 18.15
N GLU A 68 6.02 8.46 16.85
CA GLU A 68 7.01 8.35 15.78
C GLU A 68 6.82 9.43 14.71
N ALA A 69 7.27 10.65 15.01
CA ALA A 69 7.07 11.81 14.13
C ALA A 69 7.78 11.70 12.76
N ARG A 70 8.77 10.82 12.64
CA ARG A 70 9.58 10.62 11.42
C ARG A 70 9.27 9.31 10.68
N ASN A 71 8.19 8.61 11.03
CA ASN A 71 7.80 7.38 10.34
C ASN A 71 7.08 7.71 9.01
N PRO A 72 7.67 7.42 7.83
CA PRO A 72 7.09 7.80 6.54
C PRO A 72 5.76 7.10 6.26
N LEU A 73 5.55 5.88 6.75
CA LEU A 73 4.30 5.14 6.54
C LEU A 73 3.11 5.83 7.21
N LEU A 74 3.29 6.35 8.43
CA LEU A 74 2.23 7.10 9.13
C LEU A 74 1.83 8.37 8.38
N TRP A 75 2.79 9.08 7.78
CA TRP A 75 2.52 10.25 6.94
C TRP A 75 1.74 9.89 5.68
N GLN A 76 2.10 8.78 5.02
CA GLN A 76 1.34 8.28 3.85
C GLN A 76 -0.09 7.91 4.25
N GLU A 77 -0.28 7.17 5.32
CA GLU A 77 -1.61 6.70 5.74
C GLU A 77 -2.52 7.89 6.07
N LEU A 78 -1.97 8.92 6.73
CA LEU A 78 -2.72 10.16 6.95
C LEU A 78 -3.01 10.88 5.63
N ALA A 79 -2.09 10.85 4.67
CA ALA A 79 -2.33 11.39 3.32
C ALA A 79 -3.49 10.67 2.61
N ARG A 80 -3.57 9.33 2.68
CA ARG A 80 -4.69 8.55 2.11
C ARG A 80 -6.02 8.92 2.77
N VAL A 81 -6.04 9.05 4.10
CA VAL A 81 -7.24 9.47 4.83
C VAL A 81 -7.69 10.88 4.41
N ARG A 82 -6.76 11.83 4.29
CA ARG A 82 -7.05 13.20 3.84
C ARG A 82 -7.54 13.23 2.39
N LEU A 83 -6.98 12.38 1.53
CA LEU A 83 -7.45 12.24 0.15
C LEU A 83 -8.91 11.76 0.12
N ALA A 84 -9.24 10.72 0.90
CA ALA A 84 -10.59 10.18 1.03
C ALA A 84 -11.59 11.20 1.62
N GLN A 85 -11.12 12.12 2.47
CA GLN A 85 -11.92 13.22 3.02
C GLN A 85 -12.12 14.39 2.04
N GLY A 86 -11.54 14.34 0.84
CA GLY A 86 -11.57 15.46 -0.11
C GLY A 86 -10.60 16.60 0.24
N GLN A 87 -9.70 16.40 1.20
CA GLN A 87 -8.74 17.40 1.67
C GLN A 87 -7.45 17.34 0.84
N TYR A 88 -7.59 17.57 -0.47
CA TYR A 88 -6.56 17.25 -1.47
C TYR A 88 -5.23 17.96 -1.23
N ARG A 89 -5.21 19.26 -0.91
CA ARG A 89 -3.95 19.98 -0.59
C ARG A 89 -3.23 19.40 0.62
N GLN A 90 -3.98 18.95 1.64
CA GLN A 90 -3.38 18.32 2.81
C GLN A 90 -2.81 16.95 2.44
N ALA A 91 -3.56 16.16 1.66
CA ALA A 91 -3.09 14.85 1.18
C ALA A 91 -1.77 14.97 0.40
N GLU A 92 -1.66 15.92 -0.53
CA GLU A 92 -0.43 16.20 -1.27
C GLU A 92 0.75 16.52 -0.33
N ASN A 93 0.57 17.47 0.59
CA ASN A 93 1.63 17.89 1.51
C ASN A 93 2.11 16.74 2.41
N LEU A 94 1.19 15.90 2.89
CA LEU A 94 1.52 14.76 3.75
C LEU A 94 2.24 13.65 2.98
N ALA A 95 1.80 13.34 1.76
CA ALA A 95 2.47 12.37 0.89
C ALA A 95 3.87 12.87 0.47
N ALA A 96 4.01 14.16 0.18
CA ALA A 96 5.31 14.77 -0.09
C ALA A 96 6.25 14.68 1.13
N LYS A 97 5.73 14.94 2.35
CA LYS A 97 6.50 14.73 3.58
C LYS A 97 6.91 13.27 3.76
N SER A 98 6.02 12.31 3.49
CA SER A 98 6.37 10.90 3.50
C SER A 98 7.52 10.60 2.52
N ASN A 99 7.50 11.15 1.30
CA ASN A 99 8.59 11.02 0.33
C ASN A 99 9.95 11.51 0.85
N THR A 100 9.98 12.65 1.54
CA THR A 100 11.23 13.17 2.12
C THR A 100 11.83 12.25 3.19
N LEU A 101 11.00 11.46 3.86
CA LEU A 101 11.40 10.53 4.92
C LEU A 101 11.64 9.10 4.39
N ALA A 102 11.12 8.77 3.21
CA ALA A 102 11.17 7.46 2.58
C ALA A 102 12.37 7.29 1.61
N ALA A 103 13.54 7.88 1.92
CA ALA A 103 14.70 7.88 1.03
C ALA A 103 15.21 6.48 0.63
N GLY A 104 15.01 5.47 1.48
CA GLY A 104 15.37 4.07 1.20
C GLY A 104 14.23 3.20 0.64
N ASP A 105 13.00 3.73 0.57
CA ASP A 105 11.81 2.94 0.24
C ASP A 105 11.16 3.43 -1.06
N ALA A 106 11.66 2.90 -2.18
CA ALA A 106 11.16 3.26 -3.51
C ALA A 106 9.68 2.90 -3.70
N ALA A 107 9.23 1.79 -3.12
CA ALA A 107 7.85 1.34 -3.23
C ALA A 107 6.89 2.30 -2.50
N LEU A 108 7.25 2.73 -1.29
CA LEU A 108 6.47 3.73 -0.54
C LEU A 108 6.47 5.08 -1.26
N ARG A 109 7.61 5.49 -1.84
CA ARG A 109 7.67 6.72 -2.63
C ARG A 109 6.76 6.70 -3.85
N ALA A 110 6.76 5.60 -4.60
CA ALA A 110 5.86 5.43 -5.73
C ALA A 110 4.40 5.51 -5.31
N GLN A 111 4.02 4.88 -4.20
CA GLN A 111 2.67 4.98 -3.64
C GLN A 111 2.28 6.41 -3.23
N ASN A 112 3.20 7.16 -2.61
CA ASN A 112 2.99 8.57 -2.27
C ASN A 112 2.84 9.45 -3.51
N TRP A 113 3.63 9.20 -4.56
CA TRP A 113 3.50 9.91 -5.83
C TRP A 113 2.14 9.69 -6.48
N ARG A 114 1.55 8.49 -6.36
CA ARG A 114 0.16 8.25 -6.78
C ARG A 114 -0.82 9.12 -5.98
N ILE A 115 -0.68 9.21 -4.66
CA ILE A 115 -1.52 10.09 -3.82
C ILE A 115 -1.41 11.55 -4.25
N ILE A 116 -0.19 12.04 -4.53
CA ILE A 116 0.04 13.41 -5.02
C ILE A 116 -0.63 13.63 -6.38
N GLY A 117 -0.48 12.67 -7.30
CA GLY A 117 -1.12 12.74 -8.63
C GLY A 117 -2.64 12.77 -8.55
N GLU A 118 -3.23 11.94 -7.70
CA GLU A 118 -4.67 11.94 -7.43
C GLU A 118 -5.13 13.26 -6.82
N ALA A 119 -4.43 13.77 -5.80
CA ALA A 119 -4.74 15.05 -5.16
C ALA A 119 -4.69 16.22 -6.16
N ARG A 120 -3.63 16.29 -6.98
CA ARG A 120 -3.47 17.35 -8.01
C ARG A 120 -4.53 17.26 -9.10
N THR A 121 -4.90 16.04 -9.51
CA THR A 121 -6.02 15.83 -10.45
C THR A 121 -7.30 16.43 -9.90
N ARG A 122 -7.61 16.17 -8.62
CA ARG A 122 -8.82 16.70 -7.95
C ARG A 122 -8.78 18.21 -7.74
N LEU A 123 -7.60 18.80 -7.68
CA LEU A 123 -7.39 20.26 -7.61
C LEU A 123 -7.39 20.95 -8.99
N GLY A 124 -7.44 20.19 -10.09
CA GLY A 124 -7.38 20.73 -11.46
C GLY A 124 -5.96 20.95 -12.00
N ASP A 125 -4.92 20.59 -11.24
CA ASP A 125 -3.53 20.63 -11.71
C ASP A 125 -3.18 19.38 -12.51
N LEU A 126 -3.68 19.31 -13.75
CA LEU A 126 -3.47 18.15 -14.63
C LEU A 126 -2.02 18.01 -15.10
N GLN A 127 -1.24 19.09 -15.14
CA GLN A 127 0.17 19.02 -15.52
C GLN A 127 0.99 18.44 -14.36
N GLY A 128 0.81 18.97 -13.15
CA GLY A 128 1.48 18.46 -11.96
C GLY A 128 1.03 17.06 -11.57
N ALA A 129 -0.22 16.67 -11.88
CA ALA A 129 -0.68 15.30 -11.71
C ALA A 129 0.06 14.32 -12.62
N ARG A 130 0.19 14.64 -13.92
CA ARG A 130 0.95 13.82 -14.87
C ARG A 130 2.41 13.65 -14.45
N ALA A 131 3.04 14.74 -14.01
CA ALA A 131 4.40 14.69 -13.48
C ALA A 131 4.49 13.77 -12.25
N ALA A 132 3.54 13.87 -11.32
CA ALA A 132 3.51 13.02 -10.14
C ALA A 132 3.32 11.53 -10.50
N PHE A 133 2.40 11.19 -11.40
CA PHE A 133 2.22 9.81 -11.84
C PHE A 133 3.44 9.23 -12.54
N SER A 134 4.15 10.02 -13.35
CA SER A 134 5.42 9.59 -13.95
C SER A 134 6.50 9.29 -12.90
N ASN A 135 6.53 10.01 -11.77
CA ASN A 135 7.44 9.68 -10.67
C ASN A 135 7.04 8.42 -9.88
N ALA A 136 5.85 7.85 -10.14
CA ALA A 136 5.36 6.63 -9.49
C ALA A 136 5.64 5.33 -10.27
N GLU A 137 6.19 5.44 -11.48
CA GLU A 137 6.57 4.33 -12.36
C GLU A 137 7.95 3.73 -12.01
#